data_AF-A0A640V547-F1
#
_entry.id   AF-A0A640V547-F1
#
_cell.length_a   1.000
_cell.length_b   1.000
_cell.length_c   1.000
_cell.angle_alpha   90.00
_cell.angle_beta   90.00
_cell.angle_gamma   90.00
#
_symmetry.space_group_name_H-M   'P 1'
#
loop_
_entity.id
_entity.type
_entity.pdbx_description
1 polymer ?
#
loop_
_entity_poly.entity_id
_entity_poly.type
_entity_poly.pdbx_seq_one_letter_code
_entity_poly.pdbx_strand_id
1 'polypeptide(L)'
;MGGGRPSAARTQTHHTDANRLTGFGLKLRMSPFHAIVARHALAAFPARKEARHRCLRYFGEQLGDVPCLEPVDVADHVDMGAWYGYKPLYRPEALGGVPRPVLIEALRAEGMEVGAPSGPRLSTLPLYARPENPLFPGTPKKGIAPESGSHAEHVEQHALSLPTFTNWPEDKELIDQYAEAFRKIDRHREALVRYAADPAR
;
A
#
# COMPACT_ATOMS: atom_id res chain seq x y z
N MET A 1 -44.67 -42.09 -23.93
CA MET A 1 -43.53 -41.77 -23.02
C MET A 1 -42.33 -41.60 -23.93
N GLY A 2 -41.84 -40.41 -24.25
CA GLY A 2 -41.34 -39.39 -23.33
C GLY A 2 -39.81 -39.37 -23.51
N GLY A 3 -39.30 -38.47 -24.35
CA GLY A 3 -37.86 -38.39 -24.65
C GLY A 3 -37.54 -37.14 -25.46
N GLY A 4 -37.47 -36.00 -24.79
CA GLY A 4 -37.09 -34.72 -25.40
C GLY A 4 -35.57 -34.58 -25.57
N ARG A 5 -35.18 -33.96 -26.70
CA ARG A 5 -34.08 -33.00 -27.03
C ARG A 5 -32.72 -33.10 -26.28
N PRO A 6 -31.57 -32.64 -26.84
CA PRO A 6 -31.40 -31.80 -28.03
C PRO A 6 -30.22 -32.17 -28.97
N SER A 7 -30.22 -31.50 -30.12
CA SER A 7 -29.10 -31.31 -31.05
C SER A 7 -27.86 -30.72 -30.37
N ALA A 8 -26.68 -31.27 -30.66
CA ALA A 8 -25.39 -30.71 -30.27
C ALA A 8 -24.45 -30.68 -31.48
N ALA A 9 -24.56 -29.62 -32.29
CA ALA A 9 -23.45 -29.17 -33.12
C ALA A 9 -22.83 -27.95 -32.43
N ARG A 10 -21.70 -28.14 -31.75
CA ARG A 10 -20.78 -27.06 -31.41
C ARG A 10 -19.40 -27.43 -31.91
N THR A 11 -19.11 -26.97 -33.11
CA THR A 11 -17.73 -26.77 -33.53
C THR A 11 -17.67 -25.39 -34.19
N GLN A 12 -17.08 -24.42 -33.51
CA GLN A 12 -16.48 -23.28 -34.18
C GLN A 12 -14.98 -23.38 -33.96
N THR A 13 -14.32 -24.02 -34.90
CA THR A 13 -12.93 -23.76 -35.22
C THR A 13 -12.89 -22.54 -36.13
N HIS A 14 -12.21 -21.47 -35.69
CA HIS A 14 -11.34 -20.70 -36.58
C HIS A 14 -10.23 -20.06 -35.75
N HIS A 15 -9.01 -20.54 -35.98
CA HIS A 15 -7.79 -19.88 -35.55
C HIS A 15 -7.43 -18.79 -36.59
N THR A 16 -7.20 -17.60 -36.02
CA THR A 16 -6.29 -16.52 -36.41
C THR A 16 -6.57 -15.49 -37.52
N ASP A 17 -7.65 -15.54 -38.31
CA ASP A 17 -8.08 -14.34 -39.10
C ASP A 17 -9.61 -14.14 -39.23
N ALA A 18 -10.42 -15.11 -38.80
CA ALA A 18 -11.89 -15.05 -38.90
C ALA A 18 -12.59 -14.22 -37.80
N ASN A 19 -11.89 -13.87 -36.72
CA ASN A 19 -12.49 -13.31 -35.50
C ASN A 19 -12.34 -11.78 -35.37
N ARG A 20 -11.83 -11.12 -36.41
CA ARG A 20 -11.63 -9.67 -36.41
C ARG A 20 -12.97 -8.89 -36.41
N LEU A 21 -13.99 -9.46 -37.04
CA LEU A 21 -15.39 -9.00 -36.99
C LEU A 21 -16.11 -9.45 -35.71
N THR A 22 -15.58 -10.40 -34.94
CA THR A 22 -16.26 -10.93 -33.74
C THR A 22 -15.97 -10.12 -32.48
N GLY A 23 -15.00 -9.19 -32.53
CA GLY A 23 -14.58 -8.45 -31.34
C GLY A 23 -13.86 -9.34 -30.33
N PHE A 24 -13.10 -10.34 -30.79
CA PHE A 24 -12.33 -11.23 -29.93
C PHE A 24 -11.16 -10.47 -29.24
N GLY A 25 -11.48 -9.86 -28.10
CA GLY A 25 -10.62 -9.01 -27.27
C GLY A 25 -11.47 -8.17 -26.32
N LEU A 26 -10.91 -7.71 -25.19
CA LEU A 26 -11.67 -6.87 -24.25
C LEU A 26 -11.71 -5.42 -24.73
N LYS A 27 -12.88 -4.76 -24.61
CA LYS A 27 -13.00 -3.32 -24.83
C LYS A 27 -12.46 -2.57 -23.60
N LEU A 28 -11.17 -2.26 -23.62
CA LEU A 28 -10.46 -1.54 -22.54
C LEU A 28 -10.19 -0.06 -22.90
N ARG A 29 -10.99 0.54 -23.79
CA ARG A 29 -10.84 1.95 -24.17
C ARG A 29 -11.26 2.86 -23.03
N MET A 30 -10.43 3.86 -22.75
CA MET A 30 -10.77 4.96 -21.83
C MET A 30 -12.00 5.73 -22.35
N SER A 31 -12.90 6.10 -21.43
CA SER A 31 -14.02 7.00 -21.72
C SER A 31 -13.50 8.41 -22.07
N PRO A 32 -14.08 9.12 -23.06
CA PRO A 32 -13.73 10.51 -23.34
C PRO A 32 -13.82 11.42 -22.10
N PHE A 33 -14.79 11.18 -21.20
CA PHE A 33 -14.90 11.92 -19.95
C PHE A 33 -13.67 11.73 -19.05
N HIS A 34 -13.22 10.48 -18.86
CA HIS A 34 -12.01 10.19 -18.10
C HIS A 34 -10.76 10.78 -18.77
N ALA A 35 -10.71 10.83 -20.09
CA ALA A 35 -9.62 11.47 -20.83
C ALA A 35 -9.55 12.98 -20.53
N ILE A 36 -10.71 13.65 -20.48
CA ILE A 36 -10.80 15.07 -20.11
C ILE A 36 -10.33 15.27 -18.67
N VAL A 37 -10.84 14.49 -17.71
CA VAL A 37 -10.42 14.55 -16.30
C VAL A 37 -8.91 14.34 -16.16
N ALA A 38 -8.36 13.31 -16.82
CA ALA A 38 -6.93 13.03 -16.80
C ALA A 38 -6.10 14.18 -17.38
N ARG A 39 -6.55 14.78 -18.49
CA ARG A 39 -5.87 15.94 -19.10
C ARG A 39 -5.78 17.13 -18.12
N HIS A 40 -6.87 17.45 -17.42
CA HIS A 40 -6.86 18.52 -16.41
C HIS A 40 -6.03 18.15 -15.18
N ALA A 41 -6.07 16.89 -14.73
CA ALA A 41 -5.26 16.43 -13.60
C ALA A 41 -3.75 16.46 -13.91
N LEU A 42 -3.36 16.08 -15.12
CA LEU A 42 -1.97 16.12 -15.59
C LEU A 42 -1.46 17.55 -15.74
N ALA A 43 -2.28 18.48 -16.22
CA ALA A 43 -1.91 19.89 -16.30
C ALA A 43 -1.57 20.48 -14.92
N ALA A 44 -2.29 20.08 -13.87
CA ALA A 44 -2.03 20.50 -12.49
C ALA A 44 -0.96 19.65 -11.76
N PHE A 45 -0.48 18.55 -12.36
CA PHE A 45 0.38 17.60 -11.69
C PHE A 45 1.73 18.17 -11.26
N PRO A 46 2.45 18.99 -12.06
CA PRO A 46 3.74 19.55 -11.62
C PRO A 46 3.67 20.33 -10.30
N ALA A 47 2.66 21.18 -10.15
CA ALA A 47 2.45 21.95 -8.91
C ALA A 47 2.09 21.06 -7.72
N ARG A 48 1.19 20.08 -7.92
CA ARG A 48 0.81 19.10 -6.88
C ARG A 48 1.99 18.23 -6.46
N LYS A 49 2.83 17.82 -7.41
CA LYS A 49 4.04 17.05 -7.17
C LYS A 49 4.98 17.85 -6.26
N GLU A 50 5.28 19.10 -6.63
CA GLU A 50 6.17 19.96 -5.86
C GLU A 50 5.67 20.21 -4.44
N ALA A 51 4.37 20.53 -4.26
CA ALA A 51 3.79 20.73 -2.94
C ALA A 51 3.90 19.46 -2.08
N ARG A 52 3.54 18.29 -2.62
CA ARG A 52 3.67 17.01 -1.93
C ARG A 52 5.13 16.67 -1.59
N HIS A 53 6.07 16.94 -2.49
CA HIS A 53 7.50 16.74 -2.24
C HIS A 53 8.00 17.59 -1.09
N ARG A 54 7.51 18.82 -0.94
CA ARG A 54 7.83 19.67 0.21
C ARG A 54 7.25 19.13 1.50
N CYS A 55 5.97 18.77 1.50
CA CYS A 55 5.32 18.17 2.67
C CYS A 55 6.07 16.92 3.16
N LEU A 56 6.40 15.99 2.26
CA LEU A 56 6.99 14.71 2.65
C LEU A 56 8.48 14.80 2.98
N ARG A 57 9.24 15.72 2.37
CA ARG A 57 10.59 16.04 2.84
C ARG A 57 10.55 16.63 4.25
N TYR A 58 9.72 17.64 4.46
CA TYR A 58 9.56 18.25 5.78
C TYR A 58 9.10 17.22 6.82
N PHE A 59 8.15 16.35 6.47
CA PHE A 59 7.70 15.31 7.37
C PHE A 59 8.81 14.30 7.68
N GLY A 60 9.61 13.88 6.69
CA GLY A 60 10.78 13.04 6.91
C GLY A 60 11.81 13.68 7.83
N GLU A 61 12.10 14.97 7.63
CA GLU A 61 12.99 15.76 8.50
C GLU A 61 12.45 15.82 9.94
N GLN A 62 11.15 16.09 10.12
CA GLN A 62 10.50 16.14 11.43
C GLN A 62 10.45 14.79 12.15
N LEU A 63 10.57 13.67 11.44
CA LEU A 63 10.63 12.34 12.03
C LEU A 63 12.05 11.82 12.21
N GLY A 64 13.07 12.53 11.70
CA GLY A 64 14.46 12.07 11.69
C GLY A 64 15.08 11.90 13.09
N ASP A 65 14.54 12.57 14.11
CA ASP A 65 14.95 12.47 15.50
C ASP A 65 14.11 11.48 16.32
N VAL A 66 13.07 10.86 15.74
CA VAL A 66 12.19 9.91 16.45
C VAL A 66 12.86 8.53 16.50
N PRO A 67 13.32 8.03 17.67
CA PRO A 67 14.17 6.84 17.74
C PRO A 67 13.48 5.55 17.27
N CYS A 68 12.16 5.46 17.48
CA CYS A 68 11.37 4.29 17.13
C CYS A 68 10.96 4.24 15.64
N LEU A 69 11.38 5.21 14.82
CA LEU A 69 11.09 5.25 13.40
C LEU A 69 12.36 5.23 12.54
N GLU A 70 12.18 4.69 11.35
CA GLU A 70 13.07 4.87 10.21
C GLU A 70 12.28 5.63 9.14
N PRO A 71 12.59 6.91 8.90
CA PRO A 71 11.99 7.69 7.83
C PRO A 71 12.21 7.03 6.47
N VAL A 72 11.36 7.36 5.49
CA VAL A 72 11.56 6.90 4.12
C VAL A 72 12.78 7.60 3.54
N ASP A 73 13.81 6.82 3.19
CA ASP A 73 14.98 7.33 2.48
C ASP A 73 14.71 7.39 0.96
N VAL A 74 15.09 8.51 0.36
CA VAL A 74 14.95 8.76 -1.09
C VAL A 74 16.28 9.30 -1.57
N ALA A 75 16.97 8.52 -2.42
CA ALA A 75 18.23 8.94 -2.99
C ALA A 75 18.10 10.24 -3.79
N ASP A 76 19.09 11.13 -3.71
CA ASP A 76 19.07 12.48 -4.29
C ASP A 76 18.70 12.54 -5.79
N HIS A 77 19.01 11.49 -6.54
CA HIS A 77 18.76 11.40 -7.98
C HIS A 77 17.35 10.86 -8.32
N VAL A 78 16.55 10.47 -7.32
CA VAL A 78 15.25 9.84 -7.51
C VAL A 78 14.12 10.86 -7.34
N ASP A 79 13.29 10.98 -8.37
CA ASP A 79 12.00 11.67 -8.28
C ASP A 79 10.90 10.63 -7.96
N MET A 80 10.33 10.73 -6.76
CA MET A 80 9.25 9.85 -6.27
C MET A 80 7.91 10.07 -6.98
N GLY A 81 7.83 11.04 -7.89
CA GLY A 81 6.65 11.36 -8.68
C GLY A 81 5.48 11.69 -7.77
N ALA A 82 4.40 10.93 -7.93
CA ALA A 82 3.15 11.19 -7.23
C ALA A 82 3.14 10.82 -5.74
N TRP A 83 4.14 10.11 -5.20
CA TRP A 83 4.14 9.63 -3.80
C TRP A 83 2.79 9.01 -3.39
N TYR A 84 2.56 7.74 -3.74
CA TYR A 84 1.27 7.08 -3.44
C TYR A 84 1.04 6.79 -1.95
N GLY A 85 2.08 6.90 -1.12
CA GLY A 85 2.03 6.63 0.31
C GLY A 85 3.30 7.09 1.00
N TYR A 86 3.20 7.43 2.28
CA TYR A 86 4.36 7.65 3.15
C TYR A 86 4.42 6.54 4.20
N LYS A 87 5.49 5.74 4.16
CA LYS A 87 5.58 4.46 4.88
C LYS A 87 6.92 4.32 5.63
N PRO A 88 7.13 5.04 6.74
CA PRO A 88 8.32 4.82 7.57
C PRO A 88 8.27 3.43 8.21
N LEU A 89 9.43 2.87 8.55
CA LEU A 89 9.52 1.60 9.28
C LEU A 89 9.55 1.85 10.78
N TYR A 90 8.84 1.02 11.54
CA TYR A 90 8.88 1.02 12.99
C TYR A 90 10.00 0.11 13.51
N ARG A 91 10.74 0.60 14.51
CA ARG A 91 11.83 -0.08 15.22
C ARG A 91 11.39 -0.44 16.64
N PRO A 92 10.86 -1.66 16.88
CA PRO A 92 10.30 -2.04 18.18
C PRO A 92 11.32 -2.01 19.32
N GLU A 93 12.58 -2.31 19.03
CA GLU A 93 13.67 -2.33 20.01
C GLU A 93 13.85 -0.94 20.63
N ALA A 94 13.76 0.07 19.79
CA ALA A 94 13.73 1.47 20.17
C ALA A 94 12.38 1.89 20.76
N LEU A 95 11.50 0.99 21.18
CA LEU A 95 10.34 1.26 22.05
C LEU A 95 10.12 0.13 23.07
N GLY A 96 11.19 -0.54 23.51
CA GLY A 96 11.12 -1.59 24.53
C GLY A 96 10.40 -2.87 24.06
N GLY A 97 10.37 -3.13 22.75
CA GLY A 97 9.71 -4.30 22.16
C GLY A 97 8.20 -4.18 22.03
N VAL A 98 7.63 -2.97 22.22
CA VAL A 98 6.18 -2.76 22.09
C VAL A 98 5.70 -3.23 20.71
N PRO A 99 4.68 -4.11 20.61
CA PRO A 99 4.20 -4.59 19.32
C PRO A 99 3.60 -3.46 18.48
N ARG A 100 3.82 -3.48 17.15
CA ARG A 100 3.31 -2.46 16.21
C ARG A 100 1.82 -2.12 16.38
N PRO A 101 0.89 -3.08 16.59
CA PRO A 101 -0.53 -2.77 16.81
C PRO A 101 -0.77 -1.88 18.04
N VAL A 102 0.03 -2.04 19.09
CA VAL A 102 -0.06 -1.25 20.32
C VAL A 102 0.37 0.19 20.08
N LEU A 103 1.48 0.37 19.34
CA LEU A 103 1.92 1.69 18.92
C LEU A 103 0.84 2.38 18.06
N ILE A 104 0.27 1.67 17.09
CA ILE A 104 -0.80 2.21 16.22
C ILE A 104 -2.00 2.65 17.06
N GLU A 105 -2.41 1.87 18.06
CA GLU A 105 -3.49 2.24 18.97
C GLU A 105 -3.17 3.52 19.75
N ALA A 106 -1.98 3.60 20.33
CA ALA A 106 -1.56 4.77 21.11
C ALA A 106 -1.50 6.04 20.24
N LEU A 107 -0.95 5.96 19.03
CA LEU A 107 -0.90 7.07 18.08
C LEU A 107 -2.31 7.49 17.61
N ARG A 108 -3.23 6.54 17.42
CA ARG A 108 -4.64 6.85 17.13
C ARG A 108 -5.33 7.55 18.29
N ALA A 109 -4.99 7.21 19.53
CA ALA A 109 -5.50 7.90 20.71
C ALA A 109 -5.00 9.37 20.79
N GLU A 110 -3.84 9.67 20.21
CA GLU A 110 -3.35 11.04 19.98
C GLU A 110 -4.03 11.75 18.78
N GLY A 111 -4.99 11.10 18.12
CA GLY A 111 -5.76 11.65 17.01
C GLY A 111 -5.14 11.42 15.63
N MET A 112 -4.07 10.62 15.52
CA MET A 112 -3.43 10.38 14.22
C MET A 112 -4.22 9.39 13.37
N GLU A 113 -4.36 9.72 12.09
CA GLU A 113 -4.64 8.73 11.05
C GLU A 113 -3.36 7.90 10.81
N VAL A 114 -3.32 6.69 11.35
CA VAL A 114 -2.21 5.75 11.17
C VAL A 114 -2.71 4.30 11.12
N GLY A 115 -1.98 3.43 10.43
CA GLY A 115 -2.27 1.99 10.40
C GLY A 115 -1.08 1.16 9.94
N ALA A 116 -1.29 -0.14 9.74
CA ALA A 116 -0.37 -0.96 8.95
C ALA A 116 -0.73 -0.81 7.45
N PRO A 117 0.23 -1.03 6.53
CA PRO A 117 -0.10 -1.17 5.11
C PRO A 117 -1.18 -2.24 4.89
N SER A 118 -2.15 -1.95 4.00
CA SER A 118 -3.32 -2.81 3.79
C SER A 118 -3.03 -4.05 2.95
N GLY A 119 -1.98 -4.01 2.12
CA GLY A 119 -1.61 -5.12 1.24
C GLY A 119 -0.60 -6.05 1.91
N PRO A 120 -0.92 -7.35 2.06
CA PRO A 120 0.11 -8.32 2.42
C PRO A 120 1.09 -8.51 1.26
N ARG A 121 2.24 -9.11 1.55
CA ARG A 121 3.20 -9.57 0.54
C ARG A 121 2.51 -10.44 -0.50
N LEU A 122 2.79 -10.19 -1.78
CA LEU A 122 2.16 -10.95 -2.86
C LEU A 122 2.43 -12.47 -2.74
N SER A 123 3.61 -12.87 -2.27
CA SER A 123 3.99 -14.28 -2.09
C SER A 123 3.12 -15.05 -1.09
N THR A 124 2.41 -14.37 -0.18
CA THR A 124 1.51 -15.04 0.79
C THR A 124 0.09 -15.20 0.25
N LEU A 125 -0.27 -14.48 -0.81
CA LEU A 125 -1.61 -14.52 -1.38
C LEU A 125 -1.84 -15.82 -2.18
N PRO A 126 -3.03 -16.46 -2.09
CA PRO A 126 -3.32 -17.71 -2.78
C PRO A 126 -3.07 -17.68 -4.29
N LEU A 127 -3.34 -16.54 -4.92
CA LEU A 127 -3.10 -16.34 -6.36
C LEU A 127 -1.63 -16.48 -6.75
N TYR A 128 -0.67 -16.33 -5.85
CA TYR A 128 0.76 -16.46 -6.16
C TYR A 128 1.38 -17.69 -5.49
N ALA A 129 0.98 -17.98 -4.25
CA ALA A 129 1.56 -19.07 -3.46
C ALA A 129 1.19 -20.47 -3.99
N ARG A 130 -0.05 -20.64 -4.44
CA ARG A 130 -0.58 -21.96 -4.77
C ARG A 130 -0.31 -22.35 -6.23
N PRO A 131 -0.17 -23.64 -6.57
CA PRO A 131 0.03 -24.07 -7.95
C PRO A 131 -1.24 -23.95 -8.81
N GLU A 132 -2.43 -23.79 -8.21
CA GLU A 132 -3.66 -23.61 -8.99
C GLU A 132 -3.67 -22.28 -9.75
N ASN A 133 -4.12 -22.33 -11.01
CA ASN A 133 -4.31 -21.16 -11.86
C ASN A 133 -5.82 -20.90 -12.08
N PRO A 134 -6.46 -20.08 -11.23
CA PRO A 134 -7.90 -19.80 -11.36
C PRO A 134 -8.22 -18.93 -12.58
N LEU A 135 -7.24 -18.21 -13.13
CA LEU A 135 -7.42 -17.34 -14.29
C LEU A 135 -7.36 -18.12 -15.61
N PHE A 136 -6.53 -19.18 -15.65
CA PHE A 136 -6.32 -20.02 -16.82
C PHE A 136 -6.35 -21.51 -16.42
N PRO A 137 -7.54 -22.10 -16.25
CA PRO A 137 -7.69 -23.50 -15.88
C PRO A 137 -6.91 -24.43 -16.83
N GLY A 138 -6.20 -25.41 -16.26
CA GLY A 138 -5.38 -26.35 -17.02
C GLY A 138 -4.00 -25.84 -17.46
N THR A 139 -3.67 -24.57 -17.18
CA THR A 139 -2.33 -24.03 -17.46
C THR A 139 -1.42 -24.25 -16.26
N PRO A 140 -0.21 -24.81 -16.43
CA PRO A 140 0.72 -25.00 -15.32
C PRO A 140 1.13 -23.65 -14.73
N LYS A 141 1.17 -23.58 -13.41
CA LYS A 141 1.65 -22.43 -12.65
C LYS A 141 2.55 -22.92 -11.52
N LYS A 142 3.71 -22.28 -11.39
CA LYS A 142 4.62 -22.54 -10.27
C LYS A 142 4.11 -21.78 -9.05
N GLY A 143 3.70 -22.49 -8.02
CA GLY A 143 3.52 -21.91 -6.68
C GLY A 143 4.89 -21.59 -6.08
N ILE A 144 5.00 -20.44 -5.41
CA ILE A 144 6.21 -20.03 -4.69
C ILE A 144 5.82 -19.79 -3.23
N ALA A 145 6.40 -20.55 -2.32
CA ALA A 145 6.21 -20.32 -0.90
C ALA A 145 6.88 -19.00 -0.48
N PRO A 146 6.30 -18.25 0.48
CA PRO A 146 6.95 -17.07 1.04
C PRO A 146 8.32 -17.43 1.63
N GLU A 147 9.33 -16.62 1.34
CA GLU A 147 10.64 -16.71 1.96
C GLU A 147 10.65 -15.94 3.29
N SER A 148 10.98 -16.65 4.36
CA SER A 148 11.18 -16.06 5.70
C SER A 148 12.47 -15.25 5.76
N GLY A 149 12.45 -14.13 6.48
CA GLY A 149 13.59 -13.23 6.62
C GLY A 149 13.84 -12.32 5.42
N SER A 150 12.96 -12.33 4.40
CA SER A 150 13.07 -11.44 3.24
C SER A 150 12.81 -9.98 3.62
N HIS A 151 13.40 -9.02 2.89
CA HIS A 151 13.11 -7.59 3.11
C HIS A 151 11.61 -7.26 2.95
N ALA A 152 10.90 -7.99 2.08
CA ALA A 152 9.45 -7.85 1.95
C ALA A 152 8.72 -8.22 3.25
N GLU A 153 9.19 -9.26 3.96
CA GLU A 153 8.65 -9.64 5.27
C GLU A 153 8.90 -8.56 6.30
N HIS A 154 10.12 -8.04 6.32
CA HIS A 154 10.50 -6.96 7.22
C HIS A 154 9.61 -5.72 7.01
N VAL A 155 9.42 -5.27 5.76
CA VAL A 155 8.53 -4.14 5.45
C VAL A 155 7.08 -4.44 5.88
N GLU A 156 6.56 -5.64 5.61
CA GLU A 156 5.20 -6.04 6.03
C GLU A 156 5.01 -5.98 7.55
N GLN A 157 6.01 -6.39 8.33
CA GLN A 157 5.97 -6.45 9.79
C GLN A 157 6.20 -5.08 10.46
N HIS A 158 6.98 -4.20 9.84
CA HIS A 158 7.47 -2.98 10.47
C HIS A 158 6.91 -1.69 9.88
N ALA A 159 6.46 -1.65 8.63
CA ALA A 159 5.99 -0.41 8.03
C ALA A 159 4.74 0.15 8.74
N LEU A 160 4.70 1.48 8.89
CA LEU A 160 3.52 2.23 9.25
C LEU A 160 2.89 2.85 7.99
N SER A 161 1.60 3.10 8.05
CA SER A 161 0.83 3.81 7.04
C SER A 161 0.44 5.16 7.58
N LEU A 162 1.12 6.22 7.13
CA LEU A 162 0.80 7.60 7.49
C LEU A 162 0.14 8.32 6.30
N PRO A 163 -0.53 9.46 6.55
CA PRO A 163 -1.12 10.26 5.49
C PRO A 163 -0.05 10.74 4.52
N THR A 164 -0.44 10.85 3.27
CA THR A 164 0.40 11.48 2.25
C THR A 164 -0.02 12.94 2.17
N PHE A 165 0.58 13.79 3.01
CA PHE A 165 0.34 15.23 2.99
C PHE A 165 0.64 15.82 1.61
N THR A 166 -0.19 16.75 1.15
CA THR A 166 -0.14 17.23 -0.25
C THR A 166 -0.22 18.74 -0.40
N ASN A 167 -0.68 19.45 0.63
CA ASN A 167 -0.96 20.88 0.57
C ASN A 167 0.14 21.61 1.34
N TRP A 168 1.08 22.18 0.60
CA TRP A 168 2.15 22.98 1.19
C TRP A 168 1.86 24.47 0.96
N PRO A 169 1.94 25.33 2.01
CA PRO A 169 2.37 25.05 3.38
C PRO A 169 1.25 24.65 4.36
N GLU A 170 0.01 24.50 3.91
CA GLU A 170 -1.18 24.38 4.78
C GLU A 170 -1.17 23.14 5.68
N ASP A 171 -0.52 22.05 5.25
CA ASP A 171 -0.39 20.83 6.04
C ASP A 171 0.76 20.91 7.08
N LYS A 172 1.55 21.99 7.12
CA LYS A 172 2.77 22.08 7.95
C LYS A 172 2.45 21.94 9.44
N GLU A 173 1.48 22.68 9.94
CA GLU A 173 1.09 22.62 11.36
C GLU A 173 0.57 21.22 11.75
N LEU A 174 -0.09 20.53 10.82
CA LEU A 174 -0.56 19.16 11.03
C LEU A 174 0.61 18.16 11.03
N ILE A 175 1.59 18.33 10.14
CA ILE A 175 2.83 17.55 10.14
C ILE A 175 3.57 17.69 11.47
N ASP A 176 3.65 18.91 12.01
CA ASP A 176 4.28 19.19 13.30
C ASP A 176 3.56 18.45 14.45
N GLN A 177 2.22 18.43 14.43
CA GLN A 177 1.42 17.67 15.40
C GLN A 177 1.66 16.16 15.31
N TYR A 178 1.78 15.61 14.09
CA TYR A 178 2.10 14.20 13.90
C TYR A 178 3.48 13.85 14.46
N ALA A 179 4.49 14.68 14.20
CA ALA A 179 5.83 14.48 14.75
C ALA A 179 5.84 14.59 16.28
N GLU A 180 5.11 15.55 16.84
CA GLU A 180 4.99 15.71 18.30
C GLU A 180 4.27 14.53 18.97
N ALA A 181 3.25 13.94 18.33
CA ALA A 181 2.61 12.73 18.85
C ALA A 181 3.61 11.56 18.97
N PHE A 182 4.48 11.36 17.99
CA PHE A 182 5.56 10.38 18.08
C PHE A 182 6.55 10.70 19.22
N ARG A 183 6.98 11.95 19.35
CA ARG A 183 7.86 12.37 20.45
C ARG A 183 7.21 12.20 21.81
N LYS A 184 5.90 12.44 21.93
CA LYS A 184 5.12 12.21 23.15
C LYS A 184 5.11 10.74 23.53
N ILE A 185 4.86 9.85 22.56
CA ILE A 185 4.94 8.39 22.79
C ILE A 185 6.32 8.00 23.31
N ASP A 186 7.39 8.56 22.73
CA ASP A 186 8.75 8.30 23.19
C ASP A 186 8.99 8.78 24.64
N ARG A 187 8.55 10.01 24.97
CA ARG A 187 8.61 10.55 26.35
C ARG A 187 7.85 9.69 27.37
N HIS A 188 6.78 9.01 26.94
CA HIS A 188 5.95 8.15 27.78
C HIS A 188 6.17 6.65 27.53
N ARG A 189 7.32 6.28 26.95
CA ARG A 189 7.69 4.89 26.62
C ARG A 189 7.43 3.89 27.74
N GLU A 190 7.82 4.20 28.97
CA GLU A 190 7.67 3.28 30.10
C GLU A 190 6.19 2.98 30.43
N ALA A 191 5.31 3.98 30.25
CA ALA A 191 3.88 3.78 30.42
C ALA A 191 3.32 2.89 29.30
N LEU A 192 3.76 3.09 28.06
CA LEU A 192 3.35 2.27 26.92
C LEU A 192 3.85 0.82 27.04
N VAL A 193 5.08 0.61 27.51
CA VAL A 193 5.63 -0.73 27.77
C VAL A 193 4.81 -1.46 28.84
N ARG A 194 4.47 -0.78 29.94
CA ARG A 194 3.59 -1.36 30.98
C ARG A 194 2.21 -1.70 30.42
N TYR A 195 1.64 -0.81 29.63
CA TYR A 195 0.36 -1.03 28.96
C TYR A 195 0.40 -2.22 27.98
N ALA A 196 1.50 -2.40 27.26
CA ALA A 196 1.68 -3.54 26.35
C ALA A 196 1.85 -4.88 27.07
N ALA A 197 2.35 -4.87 28.32
CA ALA A 197 2.57 -6.06 29.13
C ALA A 197 1.34 -6.49 29.94
N ASP A 198 0.28 -5.68 30.01
CA ASP A 198 -0.93 -5.99 30.77
C ASP A 198 -1.74 -7.10 30.06
N PRO A 199 -1.90 -8.29 30.68
CA PRO A 199 -2.64 -9.41 30.10
C PRO A 199 -4.16 -9.19 30.07
N ALA A 200 -4.69 -8.14 30.70
CA ALA A 200 -6.12 -7.82 30.72
C ALA A 200 -6.59 -6.99 29.50
N ARG A 201 -5.70 -6.73 28.53
CA ARG A 201 -5.98 -5.97 27.31
C ARG A 201 -6.55 -6.82 26.17
#